data_AF-A0A7M3SGS5-F1
#
_entry.id   AF-A0A7M3SGS5-F1
#
_cell.length_a   1.000
_cell.length_b   1.000
_cell.length_c   1.000
_cell.angle_alpha   90.00
_cell.angle_beta   90.00
_cell.angle_gamma   90.00
#
_symmetry.space_group_name_H-M   'P 1'
#
loop_
_entity.id
_entity.type
_entity.pdbx_description
1 polymer ?
#
loop_
_entity_poly.entity_id
_entity_poly.type
_entity_poly.pdbx_seq_one_letter_code
_entity_poly.pdbx_strand_id
1 'polypeptide(L)'
;MSETGGQSPRDLVFTTMVWDGNASVANLQAHIERMKRHAHRLRIQWPGNMNELISRAMSQLGHHATGQPRQPNGLLRMELTRNGELNIEPRAFSLRNEQIEAITVEAPRWSPKVNGTKHGDWQPYLND
;
A
#
# COMPACT_ATOMS: atom_id res chain seq x y z
N MET A 1 21.09 21.16 -13.32
CA MET A 1 19.84 21.06 -12.53
C MET A 1 19.90 19.72 -11.82
N SER A 2 20.10 19.74 -10.50
CA SER A 2 20.20 18.55 -9.67
C SER A 2 18.79 17.99 -9.44
N GLU A 3 18.50 16.81 -9.98
CA GLU A 3 17.29 16.05 -9.66
C GLU A 3 17.36 15.65 -8.18
N THR A 4 16.53 16.26 -7.34
CA THR A 4 16.21 15.69 -6.03
C THR A 4 15.50 14.36 -6.28
N GLY A 5 16.16 13.25 -5.91
CA GLY A 5 15.75 11.87 -6.22
C GLY A 5 14.41 11.48 -5.60
N GLY A 6 13.32 11.84 -6.26
CA GLY A 6 11.98 11.33 -5.96
C GLY A 6 11.81 9.89 -6.46
N GLN A 7 11.05 9.07 -5.73
CA GLN A 7 10.69 7.74 -6.19
C GLN A 7 9.89 7.84 -7.49
N SER A 8 10.28 7.07 -8.51
CA SER A 8 9.52 6.95 -9.74
C SER A 8 8.24 6.13 -9.50
N PRO A 9 7.14 6.39 -10.23
CA PRO A 9 5.92 5.58 -10.14
C PRO A 9 6.17 4.09 -10.40
N ARG A 10 7.26 3.74 -11.07
CA ARG A 10 7.58 2.35 -11.38
C ARG A 10 8.60 1.71 -10.44
N ASP A 11 8.97 2.36 -9.35
CA ASP A 11 9.91 1.81 -8.37
C ASP A 11 9.23 0.87 -7.38
N LEU A 12 7.97 1.13 -7.05
CA LEU A 12 7.15 0.25 -6.20
C LEU A 12 5.67 0.37 -6.51
N VAL A 13 4.94 -0.70 -6.23
CA VAL A 13 3.47 -0.74 -6.14
C VAL A 13 3.10 -1.04 -4.69
N PHE A 14 2.00 -0.47 -4.19
CA PHE A 14 1.59 -0.73 -2.81
C PHE A 14 0.08 -0.87 -2.65
N THR A 15 -0.30 -1.36 -1.48
CA THR A 15 -1.66 -1.34 -0.97
C THR A 15 -1.65 -1.14 0.54
N THR A 16 -2.69 -0.51 1.09
CA THR A 16 -2.89 -0.37 2.53
C THR A 16 -4.23 -0.98 2.89
N MET A 17 -4.26 -1.79 3.95
CA MET A 17 -5.40 -2.61 4.35
C MET A 17 -5.66 -2.46 5.84
N VAL A 18 -6.92 -2.54 6.25
CA VAL A 18 -7.28 -2.62 7.67
C VAL A 18 -6.97 -4.01 8.20
N TRP A 19 -6.38 -4.05 9.40
CA TRP A 19 -5.92 -5.26 10.07
C TRP A 19 -6.41 -5.27 11.52
N ASP A 20 -6.68 -6.46 12.04
CA ASP A 20 -7.14 -6.64 13.42
C ASP A 20 -6.01 -6.71 14.46
N GLY A 21 -4.75 -6.50 14.04
CA GLY A 21 -3.59 -6.65 14.91
C GLY A 21 -3.18 -8.10 15.14
N ASN A 22 -3.86 -9.06 14.48
CA ASN A 22 -3.58 -10.49 14.58
C ASN A 22 -3.58 -11.17 13.20
N ALA A 23 -4.58 -11.98 12.87
CA ALA A 23 -4.60 -12.78 11.64
C ALA A 23 -5.54 -12.24 10.56
N SER A 24 -6.44 -11.31 10.87
CA SER A 24 -7.53 -10.93 9.97
C SER A 24 -7.23 -9.62 9.25
N VAL A 25 -7.19 -9.67 7.92
CA VAL A 25 -7.03 -8.49 7.06
C VAL A 25 -8.30 -8.28 6.25
N ALA A 26 -8.85 -7.06 6.30
CA ALA A 26 -10.07 -6.73 5.59
C ALA A 26 -9.84 -6.76 4.07
N ASN A 27 -10.69 -7.50 3.35
CA ASN A 27 -10.70 -7.58 1.89
C ASN A 27 -9.34 -7.95 1.26
N LEU A 28 -8.56 -8.82 1.91
CA LEU A 28 -7.19 -9.17 1.50
C LEU A 28 -7.08 -9.54 0.00
N GLN A 29 -7.92 -10.47 -0.48
CA GLN A 29 -7.86 -10.92 -1.88
C GLN A 29 -8.09 -9.76 -2.88
N ALA A 30 -9.07 -8.89 -2.62
CA ALA A 30 -9.35 -7.76 -3.49
C ALA A 30 -8.17 -6.78 -3.57
N HIS A 31 -7.46 -6.59 -2.46
CA HIS A 31 -6.26 -5.76 -2.41
C HIS A 31 -5.09 -6.38 -3.18
N ILE A 32 -4.86 -7.69 -3.02
CA ILE A 32 -3.83 -8.43 -3.77
C ILE A 32 -4.10 -8.36 -5.28
N GLU A 33 -5.33 -8.62 -5.72
CA GLU A 33 -5.70 -8.57 -7.13
C GLU A 33 -5.52 -7.17 -7.72
N ARG A 34 -5.90 -6.12 -6.97
CA ARG A 34 -5.66 -4.74 -7.38
C ARG A 34 -4.17 -4.43 -7.51
N MET A 35 -3.39 -4.84 -6.50
CA MET A 35 -1.94 -4.63 -6.48
C MET A 35 -1.26 -5.34 -7.65
N LYS A 36 -1.67 -6.57 -7.98
CA LYS A 36 -1.20 -7.32 -9.16
C LYS A 36 -1.50 -6.59 -10.48
N ARG A 37 -2.73 -6.10 -10.66
CA ARG A 37 -3.09 -5.29 -11.83
C ARG A 37 -2.24 -4.02 -11.94
N HIS A 38 -1.98 -3.35 -10.82
CA HIS A 38 -1.12 -2.17 -10.79
C HIS A 38 0.35 -2.50 -11.06
N ALA A 39 0.88 -3.58 -10.51
CA ALA A 39 2.24 -4.08 -10.79
C ALA A 39 2.44 -4.28 -12.30
N HIS A 40 1.48 -4.95 -12.94
CA HIS A 40 1.50 -5.18 -14.39
C HIS A 40 1.54 -3.85 -15.18
N ARG A 41 0.68 -2.89 -14.84
CA ARG A 41 0.65 -1.56 -15.47
C ARG A 41 1.96 -0.78 -15.28
N LEU A 42 2.59 -0.93 -14.12
CA LEU A 42 3.86 -0.29 -13.75
C LEU A 42 5.10 -1.04 -14.26
N ARG A 43 4.93 -2.21 -14.89
CA ARG A 43 6.02 -3.09 -15.32
C ARG A 43 6.92 -3.51 -14.14
N ILE A 44 6.28 -3.82 -13.02
CA ILE A 44 6.89 -4.46 -11.86
C ILE A 44 6.52 -5.94 -11.96
N GLN A 45 7.54 -6.81 -11.91
CA GLN A 45 7.33 -8.26 -12.02
C GLN A 45 6.56 -8.75 -10.80
N TRP A 46 5.53 -9.57 -11.03
CA TRP A 46 4.77 -10.18 -9.95
C TRP A 46 5.34 -11.57 -9.65
N PRO A 47 5.89 -11.82 -8.45
CA PRO A 47 6.40 -13.13 -8.06
C PRO A 47 5.37 -14.26 -8.23
N GLY A 48 5.79 -15.38 -8.84
CA GLY A 48 4.94 -16.56 -9.01
C GLY A 48 4.52 -17.20 -7.67
N ASN A 49 5.35 -17.04 -6.65
CA ASN A 49 5.14 -17.52 -5.28
C ASN A 49 4.62 -16.43 -4.32
N MET A 50 3.93 -15.40 -4.83
CA MET A 50 3.50 -14.26 -4.01
C MET A 50 2.73 -14.67 -2.73
N ASN A 51 1.83 -15.65 -2.81
CA ASN A 51 1.04 -16.07 -1.65
C ASN A 51 1.92 -16.65 -0.52
N GLU A 52 3.02 -17.31 -0.87
CA GLU A 52 4.00 -17.82 0.10
C GLU A 52 4.78 -16.68 0.74
N LEU A 53 5.20 -15.70 -0.06
CA LEU A 53 5.88 -14.49 0.44
C LEU A 53 4.99 -13.71 1.40
N ILE A 54 3.71 -13.52 1.06
CA ILE A 54 2.74 -12.85 1.92
C ILE A 54 2.55 -13.66 3.21
N SER A 55 2.29 -14.96 3.12
CA SER A 55 2.09 -15.81 4.30
C SER A 55 3.30 -15.77 5.24
N ARG A 56 4.52 -15.84 4.68
CA ARG A 56 5.76 -15.74 5.43
C ARG A 56 5.90 -14.38 6.12
N ALA A 57 5.73 -13.28 5.38
CA ALA A 57 5.83 -11.94 5.95
C ALA A 57 4.78 -11.70 7.05
N MET A 58 3.54 -12.13 6.82
CA MET A 58 2.46 -12.02 7.82
C MET A 58 2.76 -12.81 9.09
N SER A 59 3.37 -14.00 8.98
CA SER A 59 3.75 -14.81 10.16
C SER A 59 4.82 -14.15 11.04
N GLN A 60 5.57 -13.19 10.49
CA GLN A 60 6.66 -12.48 11.17
C GLN A 60 6.20 -11.17 11.82
N LEU A 61 4.97 -10.70 11.56
CA LEU A 61 4.46 -9.43 12.06
C LEU A 61 4.26 -9.40 13.59
N GLY A 62 4.25 -10.54 14.27
CA GLY A 62 3.95 -10.60 15.71
C GLY A 62 2.49 -10.25 16.04
N HIS A 63 2.16 -10.29 17.33
CA HIS A 63 0.81 -9.97 17.81
C HIS A 63 0.74 -8.51 18.26
N HIS A 64 -0.13 -7.72 17.63
CA HIS A 64 -0.32 -6.30 17.90
C HIS A 64 -1.73 -5.97 18.41
N ALA A 65 -2.62 -6.96 18.50
CA ALA A 65 -4.00 -6.71 18.87
C ALA A 65 -4.13 -6.27 20.34
N THR A 66 -4.76 -5.13 20.53
CA THR A 66 -5.11 -4.56 21.85
C THR A 66 -6.62 -4.57 22.12
N GLY A 67 -7.42 -5.03 21.15
CA GLY A 67 -8.87 -5.01 21.17
C GLY A 67 -9.49 -6.37 20.81
N GLN A 68 -10.78 -6.35 20.47
CA GLN A 68 -11.48 -7.59 20.09
C GLN A 68 -11.02 -8.12 18.72
N PRO A 69 -11.03 -9.46 18.53
CA PRO A 69 -10.73 -10.07 17.23
C PRO A 69 -11.63 -9.51 16.13
N ARG A 70 -11.10 -9.40 14.91
CA ARG A 70 -11.82 -8.89 13.72
C ARG A 70 -12.35 -7.46 13.88
N GLN A 71 -11.85 -6.69 14.84
CA GLN A 71 -12.07 -5.25 14.90
C GLN A 71 -10.85 -4.52 14.33
N PRO A 72 -11.04 -3.38 13.66
CA PRO A 72 -9.93 -2.54 13.20
C PRO A 72 -8.99 -2.17 14.36
N ASN A 73 -7.75 -2.64 14.33
CA ASN A 73 -6.72 -2.33 15.35
C ASN A 73 -5.49 -1.66 14.73
N GLY A 74 -5.24 -1.91 13.45
CA GLY A 74 -4.12 -1.34 12.72
C GLY A 74 -4.40 -1.24 11.22
N LEU A 75 -3.42 -0.68 10.51
CA LEU A 75 -3.28 -0.83 9.08
C LEU A 75 -2.07 -1.71 8.78
N LEU A 76 -2.11 -2.44 7.67
CA LEU A 76 -0.94 -3.04 7.05
C LEU A 76 -0.66 -2.33 5.73
N ARG A 77 0.56 -1.84 5.57
CA ARG A 77 1.08 -1.41 4.27
C ARG A 77 1.84 -2.58 3.67
N MET A 78 1.38 -3.05 2.52
CA MET A 78 2.07 -4.04 1.70
C MET A 78 2.60 -3.37 0.44
N GLU A 79 3.88 -3.54 0.16
CA GLU A 79 4.51 -2.98 -1.03
C GLU A 79 5.45 -3.99 -1.70
N LEU A 80 5.53 -3.89 -3.04
CA LEU A 80 6.40 -4.69 -3.87
C LEU A 80 7.28 -3.74 -4.68
N THR A 81 8.59 -3.85 -4.48
CA THR A 81 9.57 -3.04 -5.21
C THR A 81 9.82 -3.61 -6.61
N ARG A 82 10.38 -2.79 -7.49
CA ARG A 82 10.85 -3.20 -8.83
C ARG A 82 11.85 -4.36 -8.78
N ASN A 83 12.62 -4.47 -7.70
CA ASN A 83 13.61 -5.51 -7.49
C ASN A 83 13.00 -6.82 -6.97
N GLY A 84 11.69 -6.86 -6.74
CA GLY A 84 10.97 -8.05 -6.28
C GLY A 84 10.93 -8.21 -4.76
N GLU A 85 11.29 -7.17 -4.00
CA GLU A 85 11.22 -7.20 -2.54
C GLU A 85 9.78 -6.89 -2.09
N LEU A 86 9.22 -7.79 -1.28
CA LEU A 86 7.92 -7.62 -0.65
C LEU A 86 8.10 -7.17 0.80
N ASN A 87 7.62 -5.99 1.12
CA ASN A 87 7.58 -5.48 2.50
C ASN A 87 6.13 -5.43 2.97
N ILE A 88 5.89 -5.89 4.20
CA ILE A 88 4.60 -5.73 4.89
C ILE A 88 4.87 -5.14 6.26
N GLU A 89 4.33 -3.96 6.52
CA GLU A 89 4.59 -3.22 7.75
C GLU A 89 3.29 -2.78 8.43
N PRO A 90 3.20 -2.94 9.77
CA PRO A 90 2.08 -2.41 10.53
C PRO A 90 2.18 -0.89 10.66
N ARG A 91 1.03 -0.22 10.58
CA ARG A 91 0.90 1.21 10.82
C ARG A 91 -0.21 1.46 11.84
N ALA A 92 0.08 2.30 12.82
CA ALA A 92 -0.93 2.79 13.74
C ALA A 92 -1.97 3.61 12.98
N PHE A 93 -3.22 3.51 13.41
CA PHE A 93 -4.31 4.32 12.89
C PHE A 93 -5.31 4.61 14.01
N SER A 94 -6.06 5.70 13.87
CA SER A 94 -7.19 6.01 14.74
C SER A 94 -8.44 6.21 13.89
N LEU A 95 -9.55 5.67 14.37
CA LEU A 95 -10.87 6.00 13.83
C LEU A 95 -11.29 7.34 14.43
N ARG A 96 -11.65 8.28 13.57
CA ARG A 96 -12.17 9.58 13.97
C ARG A 96 -13.63 9.67 13.56
N ASN A 97 -14.46 10.10 14.50
CA ASN A 97 -15.86 10.44 14.24
C ASN A 97 -15.97 11.98 14.24
N GLU A 98 -15.47 12.59 13.18
CA GLU A 98 -15.38 14.05 13.05
C GLU A 98 -15.94 14.49 11.69
N GLN A 99 -16.40 15.75 11.62
CA GLN A 99 -16.75 16.36 10.35
C GLN A 99 -15.48 16.61 9.54
N ILE A 100 -15.50 16.28 8.26
CA ILE A 100 -14.38 16.48 7.34
C ILE A 100 -14.75 17.58 6.35
N GLU A 101 -13.92 18.61 6.30
CA GLU A 101 -13.94 19.62 5.25
C GLU A 101 -12.89 19.27 4.18
N ALA A 102 -13.19 19.56 2.92
CA ALA A 102 -12.32 19.25 1.80
C ALA A 102 -12.15 20.47 0.89
N ILE A 103 -10.96 20.60 0.31
CA ILE A 103 -10.63 21.59 -0.72
C ILE A 103 -10.39 20.89 -2.06
N THR A 104 -10.45 21.64 -3.15
CA THR A 104 -10.06 21.15 -4.48
C THR A 104 -8.66 21.65 -4.81
N VAL A 105 -7.78 20.75 -5.21
CA VAL A 105 -6.42 21.03 -5.70
C VAL A 105 -6.26 20.44 -7.10
N GLU A 106 -5.34 20.97 -7.91
CA GLU A 106 -5.07 20.38 -9.22
C GLU A 106 -4.48 18.98 -9.06
N ALA A 107 -5.08 17.98 -9.70
CA ALA A 107 -4.60 16.61 -9.61
C ALA A 107 -3.26 16.45 -10.36
N PRO A 108 -2.27 15.77 -9.75
CA PRO A 108 -1.06 15.40 -10.46
C PRO A 108 -1.36 14.57 -11.71
N ARG A 109 -0.55 14.77 -12.76
CA ARG A 109 -0.74 14.12 -14.06
C ARG A 109 0.37 13.12 -14.34
N TRP A 110 -0.02 11.88 -14.64
CA TRP A 110 0.87 10.86 -15.15
C TRP A 110 0.40 10.34 -16.52
N SER A 111 1.28 9.62 -17.21
CA SER A 111 0.88 8.88 -18.42
C SER A 111 -0.30 7.93 -18.13
N PRO A 112 -1.16 7.62 -19.12
CA PRO A 112 -2.31 6.72 -18.93
C PRO A 112 -1.97 5.35 -18.35
N LYS A 113 -0.74 4.86 -18.57
CA LYS A 113 -0.28 3.57 -18.01
C LYS A 113 -0.06 3.63 -16.50
N VAL A 114 0.34 4.77 -15.97
CA VAL A 114 0.64 5.01 -14.55
C VAL A 114 -0.57 5.57 -13.81
N ASN A 115 -1.35 6.45 -14.45
CA ASN A 115 -2.43 7.17 -13.81
C ASN A 115 -3.47 6.23 -13.16
N GLY A 116 -3.84 6.47 -11.90
CA GLY A 116 -4.77 5.63 -11.16
C GLY A 116 -4.20 4.27 -10.73
N THR A 117 -2.88 4.13 -10.66
CA THR A 117 -2.23 3.02 -9.95
C THR A 117 -1.75 3.48 -8.58
N LYS A 118 -1.61 2.54 -7.63
CA LYS A 118 -1.03 2.83 -6.31
C LYS A 118 0.48 2.62 -6.35
N HIS A 119 1.24 3.70 -6.55
CA HIS A 119 2.70 3.71 -6.68
C HIS A 119 3.41 4.57 -5.63
N GLY A 120 4.74 4.44 -5.54
CA GLY A 120 5.58 5.16 -4.57
C GLY A 120 5.84 6.64 -4.87
N ASP A 121 5.54 7.14 -6.06
CA ASP A 121 5.70 8.56 -6.39
C ASP A 121 4.63 9.43 -5.70
N TRP A 122 4.88 9.77 -4.43
CA TRP A 122 4.00 10.59 -3.60
C TRP A 122 4.35 12.07 -3.62
N GLN A 123 5.51 12.45 -4.16
CA GLN A 123 6.00 13.83 -4.15
C GLN A 123 4.97 14.84 -4.70
N PRO A 124 4.20 14.52 -5.77
CA PRO A 124 3.20 15.44 -6.28
C PRO A 124 2.02 15.72 -5.34
N TYR A 125 1.84 14.93 -4.27
CA TYR A 125 0.79 15.13 -3.27
C TYR A 125 1.30 15.84 -1.99
N LEU A 126 2.61 16.11 -1.89
CA LEU A 126 3.21 16.75 -0.72
C LEU A 126 3.51 18.25 -0.94
N ASN A 127 3.48 18.70 -2.19
CA ASN A 127 3.89 20.04 -2.60
C ASN A 127 2.69 20.93 -2.94
N ASP A 128 1.62 20.87 -2.15
CA ASP A 128 0.48 21.79 -2.22
C ASP A 128 0.74 23.08 -1.42
#